data_AF-A0A9N7R5T2-F1
#
_entry.id   AF-A0A9N7R5T2-F1
#
_cell.length_a   1.000
_cell.length_b   1.000
_cell.length_c   1.000
_cell.angle_alpha   90.00
_cell.angle_beta   90.00
_cell.angle_gamma   90.00
#
_symmetry.space_group_name_H-M   'P 1'
#
loop_
_entity.id
_entity.type
_entity.pdbx_description
1 polymer ?
#
loop_
_entity_poly.entity_id
_entity_poly.type
_entity_poly.pdbx_seq_one_letter_code
_entity_poly.pdbx_strand_id
1 'polypeptide(L)'
;MAMDRSSSITKKTDGDERDLTAEDVGGDEKSASIERIFEGKEVPPWQRQLTLRAFVVSFILAILFTFIVMKLNLTTGIIPSLNVSAGLLGFFFVKTWTKFLEKSGLLKQPFTRQENTVIQTCVVASSGIAFSGGFGSYLFGMSEIVAKQSTEANDPQNIKDPTLAWMIGFLFVVSFLGLFSVVPLRKIMIIDFKLTYPSGTATAHLINSFHTPQGAKLAKKQVRALGKFFSFSFLWGFFQWFFTAGDDCGFVSFPTFGLQAYANKFYFDFSATYVGVGMICPYIINVSLLVGAILSWGIMWPLILQKKGNWYSAEYSSSSLHGLQGYKVFIAIAMILGDGLYNFLKVLGRTLFGLYNQLRDKNDNLVLPVGSESTTPSAPVQSYDDQRRTQLFLKDQIPTWFAVVGYVTIAIISTAVLPHIFHPLRWYYIVVIYIFAPVLAFCNAYGCGLTDWSLADVVGPRWARFIPLPMAMAIPFYLGGYFAIDMCVGSLILFVWEKLNKAKADAFGPAVASGLICGDGIWTLPSSILALAGVNPPICMKFLSRGANARVDKLLGS
;
A
#
# COMPACT_ATOMS: atom_id res chain seq x y z
N MET A 1 -11.78 38.47 -73.56
CA MET A 1 -11.20 39.06 -72.33
C MET A 1 -11.22 37.95 -71.28
N ALA A 2 -10.26 37.02 -71.36
CA ALA A 2 -9.09 36.86 -70.46
C ALA A 2 -9.51 36.44 -69.02
N MET A 3 -9.37 35.19 -68.57
CA MET A 3 -8.18 34.46 -68.03
C MET A 3 -7.47 35.12 -66.82
N ASP A 4 -7.55 34.51 -65.63
CA ASP A 4 -6.47 34.10 -64.68
C ASP A 4 -7.12 33.46 -63.42
N ARG A 5 -6.82 32.28 -62.84
CA ARG A 5 -5.61 31.56 -62.33
C ARG A 5 -5.03 32.07 -60.99
N SER A 6 -5.11 31.18 -59.97
CA SER A 6 -4.09 30.84 -58.94
C SER A 6 -4.11 31.42 -57.51
N SER A 7 -4.22 30.46 -56.55
CA SER A 7 -3.43 30.24 -55.30
C SER A 7 -3.40 31.22 -54.11
N SER A 8 -3.82 30.72 -52.93
CA SER A 8 -3.00 30.65 -51.68
C SER A 8 -3.77 29.95 -50.55
N ILE A 9 -3.53 28.65 -50.35
CA ILE A 9 -2.93 28.03 -49.14
C ILE A 9 -2.68 28.99 -47.96
N THR A 10 -3.44 28.83 -46.87
CA THR A 10 -3.00 29.19 -45.51
C THR A 10 -3.53 28.21 -44.46
N LYS A 11 -2.63 27.32 -44.04
CA LYS A 11 -2.49 26.63 -42.73
C LYS A 11 -3.73 26.46 -41.84
N LYS A 12 -4.18 25.20 -41.72
CA LYS A 12 -4.70 24.63 -40.47
C LYS A 12 -3.54 24.56 -39.47
N THR A 13 -3.56 25.41 -38.45
CA THR A 13 -2.78 25.23 -37.22
C THR A 13 -3.68 24.68 -36.14
N ASP A 14 -3.18 23.65 -35.47
CA ASP A 14 -3.73 22.97 -34.31
C ASP A 14 -4.29 23.94 -33.27
N GLY A 15 -5.52 23.68 -32.85
CA GLY A 15 -6.20 24.46 -31.83
C GLY A 15 -7.39 23.68 -31.29
N ASP A 16 -7.13 22.73 -30.38
CA ASP A 16 -8.12 22.34 -29.37
C ASP A 16 -7.39 21.84 -28.10
N GLU A 17 -6.53 22.70 -27.55
CA GLU A 17 -6.25 22.74 -26.12
C GLU A 17 -7.25 23.70 -25.48
N ARG A 18 -8.51 23.27 -25.36
CA ARG A 18 -9.40 23.85 -24.35
C ARG A 18 -9.06 23.20 -23.02
N ASP A 19 -8.34 23.96 -22.21
CA ASP A 19 -8.18 23.70 -20.80
C ASP A 19 -9.58 23.60 -20.18
N LEU A 20 -9.89 22.43 -19.65
CA LEU A 20 -11.13 22.18 -18.91
C LEU A 20 -11.07 23.05 -17.65
N THR A 21 -11.81 24.17 -17.67
CA THR A 21 -11.99 25.06 -16.52
C THR A 21 -12.74 24.34 -15.41
N ALA A 22 -12.53 24.80 -14.17
CA ALA A 22 -13.08 24.19 -12.95
C ALA A 22 -14.62 24.09 -12.92
N GLU A 23 -15.32 24.75 -13.84
CA GLU A 23 -16.78 24.74 -13.97
C GLU A 23 -17.32 23.47 -14.63
N ASP A 24 -16.56 22.78 -15.49
CA ASP A 24 -16.99 21.52 -16.11
C ASP A 24 -16.92 20.31 -15.15
N VAL A 25 -16.39 20.52 -13.94
CA VAL A 25 -16.26 19.50 -12.87
C VAL A 25 -17.26 19.75 -11.74
N GLY A 26 -17.98 20.89 -11.78
CA GLY A 26 -18.80 21.40 -10.68
C GLY A 26 -20.29 21.54 -10.97
N GLY A 27 -20.85 20.71 -11.87
CA GLY A 27 -22.30 20.63 -12.04
C GLY A 27 -22.92 19.73 -10.98
N ASP A 28 -23.86 20.27 -10.20
CA ASP A 28 -24.70 19.59 -9.20
C ASP A 28 -25.32 18.26 -9.73
N GLU A 29 -24.60 17.16 -9.64
CA GLU A 29 -25.21 15.83 -9.65
C GLU A 29 -25.78 15.55 -8.26
N LYS A 30 -27.06 15.86 -8.07
CA LYS A 30 -27.90 15.08 -7.17
C LYS A 30 -27.79 13.61 -7.60
N SER A 31 -26.86 12.87 -6.98
CA SER A 31 -26.66 11.41 -7.04
C SER A 31 -27.33 10.72 -8.25
N ALA A 32 -26.76 10.87 -9.45
CA ALA A 32 -27.08 9.93 -10.52
C ALA A 32 -26.63 8.54 -10.03
N SER A 33 -27.57 7.67 -9.71
CA SER A 33 -27.25 6.35 -9.16
C SER A 33 -26.35 5.61 -10.17
N ILE A 34 -25.19 5.16 -9.71
CA ILE A 34 -24.15 4.61 -10.61
C ILE A 34 -24.71 3.38 -11.32
N GLU A 35 -25.49 2.56 -10.63
CA GLU A 35 -26.08 1.37 -11.25
C GLU A 35 -27.17 1.73 -12.26
N ARG A 36 -27.88 2.87 -12.13
CA ARG A 36 -28.82 3.36 -13.16
C ARG A 36 -28.09 3.69 -14.46
N ILE A 37 -26.89 4.26 -14.42
CA ILE A 37 -26.07 4.53 -15.62
C ILE A 37 -25.73 3.24 -16.37
N PHE A 38 -25.68 2.11 -15.67
CA PHE A 38 -25.36 0.78 -16.22
C PHE A 38 -26.56 -0.17 -16.27
N GLU A 39 -27.79 0.33 -16.20
CA GLU A 39 -29.02 -0.49 -16.25
C GLU A 39 -29.14 -1.31 -17.55
N GLY A 40 -28.76 -0.73 -18.69
CA GLY A 40 -28.77 -1.42 -19.99
C GLY A 40 -27.58 -2.34 -20.27
N LYS A 41 -26.66 -2.56 -19.33
CA LYS A 41 -25.49 -3.45 -19.52
C LYS A 41 -25.59 -4.66 -18.62
N GLU A 42 -25.75 -5.84 -19.23
CA GLU A 42 -25.71 -7.10 -18.49
C GLU A 42 -24.31 -7.35 -17.91
N VAL A 43 -24.28 -7.77 -16.63
CA VAL A 43 -23.05 -8.21 -15.98
C VAL A 43 -22.76 -9.63 -16.46
N PRO A 44 -21.62 -9.89 -17.13
CA PRO A 44 -21.29 -11.23 -17.58
C PRO A 44 -21.08 -12.16 -16.39
N PRO A 45 -21.35 -13.47 -16.54
CA PRO A 45 -21.08 -14.46 -15.48
C PRO A 45 -19.58 -14.48 -15.14
N TRP A 46 -19.23 -14.86 -13.90
CA TRP A 46 -17.86 -14.80 -13.38
C TRP A 46 -16.82 -15.47 -14.30
N GLN A 47 -17.17 -16.60 -14.95
CA GLN A 47 -16.29 -17.31 -15.88
C GLN A 47 -15.89 -16.46 -17.10
N ARG A 48 -16.79 -15.59 -17.56
CA ARG A 48 -16.55 -14.68 -18.69
C ARG A 48 -15.87 -13.37 -18.26
N GLN A 49 -15.76 -13.10 -16.96
CA GLN A 49 -14.97 -12.00 -16.42
C GLN A 49 -13.47 -12.35 -16.38
N LEU A 50 -13.15 -13.64 -16.30
CA LEU A 50 -11.79 -14.19 -16.33
C LEU A 50 -11.27 -14.32 -17.77
N THR A 51 -10.83 -13.21 -18.36
CA THR A 51 -10.30 -13.22 -19.73
C THR A 51 -8.80 -13.51 -19.76
N LEU A 52 -8.31 -14.13 -20.83
CA LEU A 52 -6.87 -14.35 -21.02
C LEU A 52 -6.08 -13.04 -21.02
N ARG A 53 -6.62 -11.98 -21.65
CA ARG A 53 -5.98 -10.66 -21.67
C ARG A 53 -5.86 -10.05 -20.27
N ALA A 54 -6.87 -10.24 -19.40
CA ALA A 54 -6.81 -9.80 -18.02
C ALA A 54 -5.67 -10.51 -17.28
N PHE A 55 -5.54 -11.83 -17.44
CA PHE A 55 -4.43 -12.58 -16.84
C PHE A 55 -3.06 -12.11 -17.34
N VAL A 56 -2.88 -11.93 -18.65
CA VAL A 56 -1.61 -11.46 -19.23
C VAL A 56 -1.24 -10.06 -18.73
N VAL A 57 -2.19 -9.12 -18.74
CA VAL A 57 -1.96 -7.76 -18.23
C VAL A 57 -1.68 -7.80 -16.72
N SER A 58 -2.43 -8.59 -15.96
CA SER A 58 -2.22 -8.74 -14.52
C SER A 58 -0.85 -9.34 -14.20
N PHE A 59 -0.35 -10.27 -15.00
CA PHE A 59 0.97 -10.87 -14.82
C PHE A 59 2.09 -9.85 -15.01
N ILE A 60 2.03 -9.07 -16.09
CA ILE A 60 3.01 -8.00 -16.37
C ILE A 60 3.00 -6.96 -15.25
N LEU A 61 1.82 -6.52 -14.83
CA LEU A 61 1.68 -5.57 -13.72
C LEU A 61 2.10 -6.19 -12.39
N ALA A 62 1.83 -7.47 -12.13
CA ALA A 62 2.23 -8.13 -10.90
C ALA A 62 3.76 -8.17 -10.74
N ILE A 63 4.51 -8.41 -11.81
CA ILE A 63 5.99 -8.32 -11.79
C ILE A 63 6.41 -6.91 -11.34
N LEU A 64 5.84 -5.88 -11.97
CA LEU A 64 6.14 -4.48 -11.68
C LEU A 64 5.89 -4.12 -10.20
N PHE A 65 4.69 -4.44 -9.71
CA PHE A 65 4.28 -4.12 -8.33
C PHE A 65 5.04 -4.96 -7.30
N THR A 66 5.45 -6.18 -7.65
CA THR A 66 6.28 -7.02 -6.76
C THR A 66 7.64 -6.39 -6.49
N PHE A 67 8.30 -5.80 -7.50
CA PHE A 67 9.56 -5.07 -7.28
C PHE A 67 9.38 -3.87 -6.36
N ILE A 68 8.32 -3.09 -6.57
CA ILE A 68 8.00 -1.93 -5.74
C ILE A 68 7.74 -2.36 -4.28
N VAL A 69 6.93 -3.41 -4.10
CA VAL A 69 6.65 -3.96 -2.77
C VAL A 69 7.90 -4.50 -2.11
N MET A 70 8.76 -5.22 -2.82
CA MET A 70 10.02 -5.74 -2.26
C MET A 70 10.95 -4.61 -1.82
N LYS A 71 11.07 -3.53 -2.60
CA LYS A 71 11.82 -2.33 -2.20
C LYS A 71 11.26 -1.78 -0.88
N LEU A 72 9.96 -1.49 -0.84
CA LEU A 72 9.30 -0.93 0.35
C LEU A 72 9.42 -1.84 1.57
N ASN A 73 9.32 -3.15 1.37
CA ASN A 73 9.45 -4.13 2.44
C ASN A 73 10.87 -4.13 3.06
N LEU A 74 11.91 -4.05 2.22
CA LEU A 74 13.30 -4.05 2.67
C LEU A 74 13.77 -2.69 3.23
N THR A 75 13.16 -1.57 2.82
CA THR A 75 13.58 -0.24 3.26
C THR A 75 12.81 0.29 4.47
N THR A 76 11.47 0.18 4.47
CA THR A 76 10.63 0.73 5.56
C THR A 76 9.74 -0.30 6.22
N GLY A 77 9.46 -1.43 5.56
CA GLY A 77 8.45 -2.37 6.02
C GLY A 77 7.01 -1.83 5.98
N ILE A 78 6.79 -0.65 5.39
CA ILE A 78 5.45 -0.05 5.22
C ILE A 78 5.09 -0.04 3.74
N ILE A 79 3.90 -0.57 3.43
CA ILE A 79 3.38 -0.59 2.07
C ILE A 79 2.03 0.12 2.04
N PRO A 80 1.91 1.23 1.28
CA PRO A 80 0.62 1.90 1.11
C PRO A 80 -0.34 1.02 0.30
N SER A 81 -1.63 1.35 0.34
CA SER A 81 -2.60 0.72 -0.56
C SER A 81 -2.28 1.04 -2.03
N LEU A 82 -1.91 0.02 -2.78
CA LEU A 82 -1.60 0.10 -4.22
C LEU A 82 -2.81 -0.24 -5.11
N ASN A 83 -4.00 -0.38 -4.51
CA ASN A 83 -5.24 -0.80 -5.19
C ASN A 83 -5.63 0.14 -6.33
N VAL A 84 -5.59 1.46 -6.06
CA VAL A 84 -5.92 2.51 -7.03
C VAL A 84 -4.96 2.49 -8.21
N SER A 85 -3.65 2.37 -7.94
CA SER A 85 -2.61 2.32 -8.96
C SER A 85 -2.78 1.11 -9.87
N ALA A 86 -3.04 -0.07 -9.28
CA ALA A 86 -3.29 -1.30 -10.03
C ALA A 86 -4.54 -1.20 -10.91
N GLY A 87 -5.64 -0.62 -10.40
CA GLY A 87 -6.88 -0.42 -11.17
C GLY A 87 -6.75 0.60 -12.32
N LEU A 88 -6.01 1.69 -12.13
CA LEU A 88 -5.76 2.70 -13.16
C LEU A 88 -4.85 2.17 -14.27
N LEU A 89 -3.74 1.51 -13.90
CA LEU A 89 -2.82 0.90 -14.87
C LEU A 89 -3.48 -0.27 -15.60
N GLY A 90 -4.24 -1.12 -14.90
CA GLY A 90 -5.03 -2.20 -15.50
C GLY A 90 -5.95 -1.68 -16.61
N PHE A 91 -6.70 -0.61 -16.34
CA PHE A 91 -7.56 0.04 -17.33
C PHE A 91 -6.76 0.51 -18.56
N PHE A 92 -5.62 1.15 -18.33
CA PHE A 92 -4.79 1.69 -19.41
C PHE A 92 -4.19 0.60 -20.31
N PHE A 93 -3.59 -0.43 -19.71
CA PHE A 93 -2.94 -1.51 -20.46
C PHE A 93 -3.95 -2.32 -21.25
N VAL A 94 -5.11 -2.65 -20.67
CA VAL A 94 -6.17 -3.35 -21.42
C VAL A 94 -6.73 -2.47 -22.52
N LYS A 95 -6.98 -1.18 -22.26
CA LYS A 95 -7.50 -0.27 -23.30
C LYS A 95 -6.52 -0.06 -24.45
N THR A 96 -5.22 -0.11 -24.16
CA THR A 96 -4.17 -0.07 -25.18
C THR A 96 -4.15 -1.37 -25.98
N TRP A 97 -4.26 -2.52 -25.29
CA TRP A 97 -4.36 -3.84 -25.89
C TRP A 97 -5.61 -3.98 -26.79
N THR A 98 -6.78 -3.52 -26.36
CA THR A 98 -8.01 -3.59 -27.16
C THR A 98 -7.93 -2.71 -28.40
N LYS A 99 -7.35 -1.51 -28.31
CA LYS A 99 -7.11 -0.66 -29.49
C LYS A 99 -6.20 -1.32 -30.52
N PHE A 100 -5.18 -2.05 -30.06
CA PHE A 100 -4.30 -2.79 -30.95
C PHE A 100 -5.06 -3.94 -31.63
N LEU A 101 -5.85 -4.71 -30.89
CA LEU A 101 -6.68 -5.79 -31.43
C LEU A 101 -7.79 -5.30 -32.37
N GLU A 102 -8.39 -4.14 -32.11
CA GLU A 102 -9.35 -3.48 -33.01
C GLU A 102 -8.70 -3.17 -34.36
N LYS A 103 -7.47 -2.65 -34.36
CA LYS A 103 -6.70 -2.41 -35.58
C LYS A 103 -6.36 -3.70 -36.33
N SER A 104 -6.23 -4.82 -35.63
CA SER A 104 -5.97 -6.15 -36.22
C SER A 104 -7.25 -6.94 -36.56
N GLY A 105 -8.45 -6.37 -36.37
CA GLY A 105 -9.73 -7.03 -36.67
C GLY A 105 -10.10 -8.23 -35.78
N LEU A 106 -9.36 -8.47 -34.70
CA LEU A 106 -9.47 -9.66 -33.84
C LEU A 106 -10.25 -9.42 -32.54
N LEU A 107 -10.93 -8.29 -32.39
CA LEU A 107 -11.63 -7.96 -31.15
C LEU A 107 -12.93 -8.77 -30.97
N LYS A 108 -12.89 -9.79 -30.12
CA LYS A 108 -14.06 -10.64 -29.83
C LYS A 108 -14.92 -10.18 -28.64
N GLN A 109 -14.39 -9.39 -27.71
CA GLN A 109 -15.11 -9.03 -26.47
C GLN A 109 -14.81 -7.59 -25.98
N PRO A 110 -15.83 -6.82 -25.54
CA PRO A 110 -15.64 -5.48 -24.98
C PRO A 110 -14.97 -5.54 -23.60
N PHE A 111 -14.27 -4.48 -23.21
CA PHE A 111 -13.63 -4.36 -21.90
C PHE A 111 -14.63 -3.92 -20.82
N THR A 112 -14.77 -4.70 -19.76
CA THR A 112 -15.77 -4.50 -18.70
C THR A 112 -15.17 -4.01 -17.39
N ARG A 113 -16.00 -3.40 -16.52
CA ARG A 113 -15.58 -2.93 -15.20
C ARG A 113 -15.11 -4.06 -14.29
N GLN A 114 -15.77 -5.21 -14.38
CA GLN A 114 -15.47 -6.43 -13.62
C GLN A 114 -14.12 -7.01 -14.03
N GLU A 115 -13.81 -7.01 -15.33
CA GLU A 115 -12.51 -7.43 -15.84
C GLU A 115 -11.38 -6.54 -15.30
N ASN A 116 -11.60 -5.23 -15.17
CA ASN A 116 -10.62 -4.35 -14.53
C ASN A 116 -10.43 -4.67 -13.03
N THR A 117 -11.51 -5.00 -12.32
CA THR A 117 -11.45 -5.46 -10.93
C THR A 117 -10.68 -6.77 -10.80
N VAL A 118 -10.83 -7.71 -11.75
CA VAL A 118 -10.03 -8.95 -11.79
C VAL A 118 -8.54 -8.64 -11.89
N ILE A 119 -8.15 -7.73 -12.80
CA ILE A 119 -6.74 -7.32 -12.95
C ILE A 119 -6.21 -6.71 -11.65
N GLN A 120 -6.95 -5.76 -11.07
CA GLN A 120 -6.55 -5.12 -9.81
C GLN A 120 -6.40 -6.16 -8.69
N THR A 121 -7.34 -7.10 -8.59
CA THR A 121 -7.29 -8.16 -7.56
C THR A 121 -6.08 -9.07 -7.76
N CYS A 122 -5.79 -9.50 -8.99
CA CYS A 122 -4.64 -10.36 -9.29
C CYS A 122 -3.30 -9.66 -8.98
N VAL A 123 -3.16 -8.38 -9.34
CA VAL A 123 -1.94 -7.60 -9.07
C VAL A 123 -1.74 -7.44 -7.56
N VAL A 124 -2.79 -7.04 -6.84
CA VAL A 124 -2.72 -6.82 -5.38
C VAL A 124 -2.52 -8.11 -4.61
N ALA A 125 -3.13 -9.22 -5.03
CA ALA A 125 -2.89 -10.52 -4.42
C ALA A 125 -1.42 -10.97 -4.60
N SER A 126 -0.87 -10.79 -5.81
CA SER A 126 0.52 -11.15 -6.11
C SER A 126 1.51 -10.30 -5.30
N SER A 127 1.30 -8.98 -5.27
CA SER A 127 2.14 -8.07 -4.47
C SER A 127 1.93 -8.27 -2.97
N GLY A 128 0.73 -8.67 -2.53
CA GLY A 128 0.44 -9.02 -1.14
C GLY A 128 1.21 -10.25 -0.66
N ILE A 129 1.40 -11.25 -1.53
CA ILE A 129 2.28 -12.40 -1.24
C ILE A 129 3.74 -11.96 -1.16
N ALA A 130 4.19 -11.03 -2.00
CA ALA A 130 5.56 -10.50 -1.89
C ALA A 130 5.83 -9.83 -0.52
N PHE A 131 4.82 -9.18 0.06
CA PHE A 131 4.91 -8.60 1.40
C PHE A 131 4.79 -9.64 2.52
N SER A 132 3.68 -10.38 2.55
CA SER A 132 3.30 -11.26 3.67
C SER A 132 3.91 -12.67 3.59
N GLY A 133 4.35 -13.09 2.41
CA GLY A 133 4.96 -14.39 2.15
C GLY A 133 6.37 -14.56 2.71
N GLY A 134 6.90 -13.56 3.42
CA GLY A 134 8.17 -13.65 4.15
C GLY A 134 9.41 -13.27 3.35
N PHE A 135 9.26 -12.84 2.09
CA PHE A 135 10.39 -12.49 1.22
C PHE A 135 11.25 -11.34 1.72
N GLY A 136 10.68 -10.40 2.50
CA GLY A 136 11.44 -9.31 3.14
C GLY A 136 11.80 -9.57 4.61
N SER A 137 11.46 -10.73 5.16
CA SER A 137 11.62 -11.03 6.60
C SER A 137 12.24 -12.41 6.81
N TYR A 138 11.44 -13.42 7.15
CA TYR A 138 11.92 -14.73 7.57
C TYR A 138 12.50 -15.57 6.43
N LEU A 139 11.98 -15.49 5.20
CA LEU A 139 12.57 -16.22 4.06
C LEU A 139 13.95 -15.65 3.70
N PHE A 140 14.09 -14.33 3.75
CA PHE A 140 15.37 -13.66 3.50
C PHE A 140 16.39 -13.92 4.61
N GLY A 141 15.93 -13.86 5.86
CA GLY A 141 16.76 -14.09 7.04
C GLY A 141 17.36 -15.49 7.16
N MET A 142 16.74 -16.51 6.54
CA MET A 142 17.27 -17.88 6.52
C MET A 142 18.45 -18.09 5.56
N SER A 143 18.76 -17.11 4.71
CA SER A 143 19.85 -17.25 3.73
C SER A 143 21.22 -17.26 4.39
N GLU A 144 22.16 -18.01 3.81
CA GLU A 144 23.53 -18.10 4.32
C GLU A 144 24.24 -16.74 4.34
N ILE A 145 23.93 -15.87 3.37
CA ILE A 145 24.49 -14.52 3.26
C ILE A 145 24.12 -13.68 4.49
N VAL A 146 22.86 -13.74 4.93
CA VAL A 146 22.39 -12.98 6.10
C VAL A 146 22.91 -13.61 7.39
N ALA A 147 22.94 -14.94 7.48
CA ALA A 147 23.47 -15.65 8.64
C ALA A 147 24.95 -15.32 8.89
N LYS A 148 25.78 -15.23 7.83
CA LYS A 148 27.20 -14.82 7.91
C LYS A 148 27.42 -13.41 8.44
N GLN A 149 26.42 -12.53 8.32
CA GLN A 149 26.46 -11.18 8.86
C GLN A 149 26.05 -11.13 10.35
N SER A 150 25.48 -12.20 10.90
CA SER A 150 25.04 -12.28 12.29
C SER A 150 26.12 -12.88 13.19
N THR A 151 26.36 -12.26 14.35
CA THR A 151 27.40 -12.67 15.31
C THR A 151 26.94 -13.71 16.33
N GLU A 152 25.62 -13.88 16.54
CA GLU A 152 25.07 -14.58 17.71
C GLU A 152 24.29 -15.88 17.39
N ALA A 153 23.94 -16.15 16.12
CA ALA A 153 23.04 -17.27 15.77
C ALA A 153 23.40 -17.99 14.46
N ASN A 154 24.70 -18.19 14.21
CA ASN A 154 25.20 -18.84 12.99
C ASN A 154 25.21 -20.39 13.11
N ASP A 155 24.18 -20.96 13.73
CA ASP A 155 24.03 -22.42 13.82
C ASP A 155 23.57 -22.98 12.47
N PRO A 156 24.11 -24.14 12.03
CA PRO A 156 23.70 -24.77 10.77
C PRO A 156 22.20 -25.05 10.68
N GLN A 157 21.51 -25.15 11.82
CA GLN A 157 20.08 -25.40 11.91
C GLN A 157 19.22 -24.18 11.54
N ASN A 158 19.78 -22.97 11.60
CA ASN A 158 19.10 -21.71 11.29
C ASN A 158 19.30 -21.26 9.83
N ILE A 159 20.22 -21.92 9.12
CA ILE A 159 20.59 -21.59 7.74
C ILE A 159 19.91 -22.57 6.79
N LYS A 160 19.10 -22.04 5.88
CA LYS A 160 18.50 -22.82 4.81
C LYS A 160 18.35 -21.93 3.58
N ASP A 161 19.17 -22.17 2.57
CA ASP A 161 19.00 -21.48 1.29
C ASP A 161 17.79 -22.04 0.55
N PRO A 162 16.70 -21.25 0.43
CA PRO A 162 15.45 -21.78 -0.08
C PRO A 162 15.52 -21.87 -1.61
N THR A 163 15.46 -23.09 -2.15
CA THR A 163 15.34 -23.28 -3.61
C THR A 163 13.99 -22.79 -4.11
N LEU A 164 13.91 -22.40 -5.39
CA LEU A 164 12.67 -21.86 -5.98
C LEU A 164 11.48 -22.81 -5.83
N ALA A 165 11.68 -24.09 -6.12
CA ALA A 165 10.62 -25.11 -5.99
C ALA A 165 10.13 -25.25 -4.54
N TRP A 166 11.04 -25.15 -3.57
CA TRP A 166 10.72 -25.21 -2.16
C TRP A 166 9.89 -24.00 -1.72
N MET A 167 10.26 -22.79 -2.16
CA MET A 167 9.49 -21.57 -1.86
C MET A 167 8.08 -21.62 -2.45
N ILE A 168 7.96 -22.08 -3.71
CA ILE A 168 6.65 -22.25 -4.36
C ILE A 168 5.79 -23.24 -3.57
N GLY A 169 6.35 -24.38 -3.17
CA GLY A 169 5.64 -25.38 -2.36
C GLY A 169 5.18 -24.82 -1.01
N PHE A 170 6.07 -24.14 -0.28
CA PHE A 170 5.75 -23.50 0.99
C PHE A 170 4.63 -22.46 0.85
N LEU A 171 4.77 -21.52 -0.10
CA LEU A 171 3.79 -20.46 -0.31
C LEU A 171 2.45 -20.99 -0.77
N PHE A 172 2.43 -22.03 -1.62
CA PHE A 172 1.21 -22.68 -2.04
C PHE A 172 0.45 -23.27 -0.85
N VAL A 173 1.14 -23.95 0.07
CA VAL A 173 0.52 -24.57 1.25
C VAL A 173 -0.08 -23.53 2.20
N VAL A 174 0.63 -22.41 2.43
CA VAL A 174 0.23 -21.44 3.46
C VAL A 174 -0.72 -20.32 2.96
N SER A 175 -0.71 -19.99 1.67
CA SER A 175 -1.42 -18.80 1.16
C SER A 175 -2.94 -18.95 1.02
N PHE A 176 -3.45 -20.16 0.77
CA PHE A 176 -4.89 -20.35 0.48
C PHE A 176 -5.78 -20.41 1.72
N LEU A 177 -5.21 -20.70 2.90
CA LEU A 177 -5.98 -20.91 4.13
C LEU A 177 -6.74 -19.65 4.56
N GLY A 178 -6.10 -18.48 4.45
CA GLY A 178 -6.73 -17.19 4.74
C GLY A 178 -7.96 -16.91 3.88
N LEU A 179 -7.93 -17.30 2.58
CA LEU A 179 -9.04 -17.10 1.66
C LEU A 179 -10.31 -17.79 2.15
N PHE A 180 -10.20 -19.07 2.55
CA PHE A 180 -11.32 -19.86 3.02
C PHE A 180 -11.87 -19.38 4.37
N SER A 181 -11.03 -18.79 5.23
CA SER A 181 -11.48 -18.20 6.50
C SER A 181 -12.35 -16.96 6.31
N VAL A 182 -12.10 -16.16 5.26
CA VAL A 182 -12.80 -14.89 5.01
C VAL A 182 -14.09 -15.08 4.20
N VAL A 183 -14.22 -16.16 3.41
CA VAL A 183 -15.41 -16.41 2.58
C VAL A 183 -16.73 -16.35 3.37
N PRO A 184 -16.89 -17.04 4.52
CA PRO A 184 -18.12 -16.95 5.32
C PRO A 184 -18.35 -15.55 5.90
N LEU A 185 -17.26 -14.84 6.22
CA LEU A 185 -17.29 -13.52 6.85
C LEU A 185 -17.74 -12.43 5.88
N ARG A 186 -17.57 -12.63 4.56
CA ARG A 186 -17.88 -11.63 3.54
C ARG A 186 -19.32 -11.13 3.60
N LYS A 187 -20.30 -12.03 3.75
CA LYS A 187 -21.72 -11.65 3.87
C LYS A 187 -21.96 -10.83 5.12
N ILE A 188 -21.43 -11.29 6.25
CA ILE A 188 -21.58 -10.64 7.56
C ILE A 188 -20.97 -9.23 7.51
N MET A 189 -19.76 -9.10 7.01
CA MET A 189 -19.03 -7.83 6.99
C MET A 189 -19.63 -6.79 6.03
N ILE A 190 -20.06 -7.22 4.84
CA ILE A 190 -20.51 -6.30 3.79
C ILE A 190 -22.02 -6.03 3.89
N ILE A 191 -22.85 -7.04 4.11
CA ILE A 191 -24.31 -6.89 4.12
C ILE A 191 -24.84 -6.58 5.52
N ASP A 192 -24.43 -7.38 6.52
CA ASP A 192 -25.01 -7.29 7.87
C ASP A 192 -24.39 -6.12 8.65
N PHE A 193 -23.06 -5.98 8.63
CA PHE A 193 -22.32 -4.90 9.31
C PHE A 193 -22.13 -3.65 8.47
N LYS A 194 -22.34 -3.72 7.13
CA LYS A 194 -22.18 -2.59 6.20
C LYS A 194 -20.87 -1.82 6.39
N LEU A 195 -19.78 -2.55 6.57
CA LEU A 195 -18.46 -1.93 6.70
C LEU A 195 -18.09 -1.15 5.43
N THR A 196 -17.49 0.02 5.60
CA THR A 196 -17.25 0.98 4.51
C THR A 196 -16.14 0.55 3.56
N TYR A 197 -15.11 -0.16 4.06
CA TYR A 197 -13.88 -0.50 3.33
C TYR A 197 -13.36 0.68 2.48
N PRO A 198 -12.90 1.79 3.11
CA PRO A 198 -12.69 3.08 2.43
C PRO A 198 -11.86 3.02 1.13
N SER A 199 -10.70 2.35 1.14
CA SER A 199 -9.82 2.19 -0.02
C SER A 199 -10.44 1.29 -1.09
N GLY A 200 -11.12 0.22 -0.68
CA GLY A 200 -11.85 -0.68 -1.58
C GLY A 200 -12.98 0.06 -2.29
N THR A 201 -13.78 0.83 -1.54
CA THR A 201 -14.88 1.65 -2.04
C THR A 201 -14.38 2.77 -2.95
N ALA A 202 -13.31 3.48 -2.57
CA ALA A 202 -12.68 4.49 -3.42
C ALA A 202 -12.17 3.90 -4.74
N THR A 203 -11.54 2.72 -4.68
CA THR A 203 -11.07 1.99 -5.88
C THR A 203 -12.25 1.58 -6.76
N ALA A 204 -13.35 1.10 -6.17
CA ALA A 204 -14.55 0.73 -6.92
C ALA A 204 -15.21 1.94 -7.61
N HIS A 205 -15.34 3.07 -6.92
CA HIS A 205 -15.82 4.32 -7.52
C HIS A 205 -14.94 4.77 -8.68
N LEU A 206 -13.62 4.70 -8.50
CA LEU A 206 -12.66 5.04 -9.53
C LEU A 206 -12.80 4.12 -10.76
N ILE A 207 -12.83 2.80 -10.58
CA ILE A 207 -13.02 1.83 -11.67
C ILE A 207 -14.34 2.10 -12.39
N ASN A 208 -15.44 2.32 -11.66
CA ASN A 208 -16.74 2.64 -12.27
C ASN A 208 -16.66 3.91 -13.13
N SER A 209 -15.97 4.96 -12.65
CA SER A 209 -15.79 6.20 -13.39
C SER A 209 -15.02 6.00 -14.70
N PHE A 210 -14.02 5.11 -14.77
CA PHE A 210 -13.25 4.88 -15.99
C PHE A 210 -14.08 4.33 -17.16
N HIS A 211 -15.18 3.66 -16.83
CA HIS A 211 -16.09 3.06 -17.82
C HIS A 211 -17.26 3.98 -18.19
N THR A 212 -17.32 5.22 -17.68
CA THR A 212 -18.25 6.25 -18.15
C THR A 212 -17.59 7.13 -19.25
N PRO A 213 -18.36 7.76 -20.16
CA PRO A 213 -17.79 8.55 -21.25
C PRO A 213 -16.95 9.75 -20.78
N GLN A 214 -17.42 10.45 -19.74
CA GLN A 214 -16.70 11.56 -19.13
C GLN A 214 -15.48 11.07 -18.32
N GLY A 215 -15.66 10.04 -17.51
CA GLY A 215 -14.57 9.49 -16.69
C GLY A 215 -13.49 8.80 -17.51
N ALA A 216 -13.78 8.29 -18.71
CA ALA A 216 -12.76 7.80 -19.64
C ALA A 216 -11.81 8.91 -20.15
N LYS A 217 -12.30 10.16 -20.31
CA LYS A 217 -11.46 11.32 -20.64
C LYS A 217 -10.58 11.69 -19.44
N LEU A 218 -11.16 11.72 -18.24
CA LEU A 218 -10.43 11.99 -17.00
C LEU A 218 -9.34 10.93 -16.74
N ALA A 219 -9.67 9.65 -16.91
CA ALA A 219 -8.74 8.52 -16.79
C ALA A 219 -7.54 8.69 -17.72
N LYS A 220 -7.77 9.09 -18.98
CA LYS A 220 -6.67 9.36 -19.92
C LYS A 220 -5.76 10.49 -19.43
N LYS A 221 -6.33 11.55 -18.84
CA LYS A 221 -5.54 12.64 -18.23
C LYS A 221 -4.79 12.15 -16.99
N GLN A 222 -5.42 11.35 -16.12
CA GLN A 222 -4.79 10.77 -14.93
C GLN A 222 -3.62 9.86 -15.30
N VAL A 223 -3.77 9.00 -16.32
CA VAL A 223 -2.66 8.18 -16.82
C VAL A 223 -1.53 9.04 -17.38
N ARG A 224 -1.84 10.13 -18.10
CA ARG A 224 -0.81 11.06 -18.59
C ARG A 224 -0.08 11.74 -17.43
N ALA A 225 -0.79 12.13 -16.37
CA ALA A 225 -0.19 12.67 -15.15
C ALA A 225 0.69 11.61 -14.46
N LEU A 226 0.17 10.39 -14.24
CA LEU A 226 0.91 9.28 -13.69
C LEU A 226 2.19 9.03 -14.48
N GLY A 227 2.11 8.93 -15.81
CA GLY A 227 3.27 8.72 -16.69
C GLY A 227 4.29 9.87 -16.60
N LYS A 228 3.84 11.13 -16.47
CA LYS A 228 4.73 12.28 -16.29
C LYS A 228 5.51 12.19 -14.97
N PHE A 229 4.80 11.97 -13.86
CA PHE A 229 5.43 11.88 -12.53
C PHE A 229 6.24 10.60 -12.36
N PHE A 230 5.83 9.52 -13.02
CA PHE A 230 6.62 8.30 -13.17
C PHE A 230 7.96 8.58 -13.83
N SER A 231 7.98 9.20 -15.00
CA SER A 231 9.24 9.47 -15.72
C SER A 231 10.13 10.43 -14.93
N PHE A 232 9.53 11.45 -14.31
CA PHE A 232 10.26 12.35 -13.42
C PHE A 232 10.90 11.60 -12.26
N SER A 233 10.13 10.77 -11.57
CA SER A 233 10.60 10.01 -10.40
C SER A 233 11.63 8.94 -10.75
N PHE A 234 11.49 8.30 -11.92
CA PHE A 234 12.46 7.32 -12.42
C PHE A 234 13.81 8.00 -12.75
N LEU A 235 13.77 9.14 -13.45
CA LEU A 235 14.96 9.92 -13.76
C LEU A 235 15.58 10.52 -12.49
N TRP A 236 14.76 10.90 -11.52
CA TRP A 236 15.23 11.34 -10.21
C TRP A 236 15.96 10.22 -9.47
N GLY A 237 15.43 9.00 -9.46
CA GLY A 237 16.13 7.84 -8.90
C GLY A 237 17.48 7.58 -9.56
N PHE A 238 17.55 7.66 -10.90
CA PHE A 238 18.82 7.57 -11.64
C PHE A 238 19.80 8.66 -11.26
N PHE A 239 19.32 9.90 -11.19
CA PHE A 239 20.13 11.04 -10.81
C PHE A 239 20.67 10.88 -9.39
N GLN A 240 19.84 10.47 -8.43
CA GLN A 240 20.29 10.19 -7.06
C GLN A 240 21.32 9.06 -7.02
N TRP A 241 21.07 7.95 -7.72
CA TRP A 241 21.98 6.82 -7.80
C TRP A 241 23.38 7.25 -8.25
N PHE A 242 23.49 8.15 -9.24
CA PHE A 242 24.77 8.64 -9.76
C PHE A 242 25.71 9.24 -8.69
N PHE A 243 25.18 9.77 -7.59
CA PHE A 243 25.94 10.41 -6.50
C PHE A 243 26.12 9.52 -5.24
N THR A 244 25.79 8.24 -5.31
CA THR A 244 25.76 7.30 -4.16
C THR A 244 26.92 6.30 -4.12
N ALA A 245 28.11 6.64 -4.64
CA ALA A 245 29.23 5.69 -4.80
C ALA A 245 29.83 5.09 -3.50
N GLY A 246 29.29 5.39 -2.32
CA GLY A 246 29.76 4.85 -1.05
C GLY A 246 28.81 5.11 0.13
N ASP A 247 29.24 4.72 1.32
CA ASP A 247 28.47 4.87 2.56
C ASP A 247 28.27 6.35 2.92
N ASP A 248 27.02 6.69 3.27
CA ASP A 248 26.55 8.05 3.58
C ASP A 248 26.85 9.08 2.47
N CYS A 249 26.81 8.64 1.20
CA CYS A 249 26.99 9.51 0.03
C CYS A 249 25.65 9.83 -0.66
N GLY A 250 25.60 10.98 -1.33
CA GLY A 250 24.52 11.37 -2.23
C GLY A 250 23.42 12.19 -1.56
N PHE A 251 22.41 12.55 -2.36
CA PHE A 251 21.29 13.39 -1.89
C PHE A 251 20.46 12.75 -0.77
N VAL A 252 20.49 11.41 -0.68
CA VAL A 252 19.86 10.65 0.41
C VAL A 252 20.47 10.99 1.78
N SER A 253 21.70 11.51 1.81
CA SER A 253 22.43 11.89 3.02
C SER A 253 22.55 13.42 3.18
N PHE A 254 21.69 14.20 2.53
CA PHE A 254 21.77 15.66 2.58
C PHE A 254 21.33 16.21 3.95
N PRO A 255 22.16 16.98 4.66
CA PRO A 255 21.84 17.48 6.00
C PRO A 255 20.93 18.72 5.94
N THR A 256 19.68 18.57 5.48
CA THR A 256 18.71 19.66 5.23
C THR A 256 18.52 20.61 6.41
N PHE A 257 18.51 20.08 7.64
CA PHE A 257 18.28 20.84 8.88
C PHE A 257 19.58 21.08 9.67
N GLY A 258 20.74 20.87 9.05
CA GLY A 258 22.07 20.99 9.67
C GLY A 258 22.64 19.66 10.17
N LEU A 259 23.94 19.68 10.49
CA LEU A 259 24.72 18.47 10.81
C LEU A 259 24.29 17.80 12.12
N GLN A 260 23.82 18.58 13.10
CA GLN A 260 23.36 18.04 14.38
C GLN A 260 22.01 17.31 14.22
N ALA A 261 21.10 17.87 13.43
CA ALA A 261 19.84 17.20 13.09
C ALA A 261 20.08 15.94 12.25
N TYR A 262 21.03 16.00 11.32
CA TYR A 262 21.47 14.85 10.53
C TYR A 262 21.99 13.70 11.41
N ALA A 263 22.80 14.00 12.44
CA ALA A 263 23.29 12.99 13.39
C ALA A 263 22.15 12.29 14.15
N ASN A 264 21.04 13.00 14.40
CA ASN A 264 19.81 12.45 14.98
C ASN A 264 18.83 11.92 13.92
N LYS A 265 19.28 11.62 12.70
CA LYS A 265 18.46 11.10 11.60
C LYS A 265 17.26 11.99 11.23
N PHE A 266 17.35 13.30 11.45
CA PHE A 266 16.41 14.30 10.94
C PHE A 266 16.99 15.02 9.72
N TYR A 267 16.57 14.58 8.55
CA TYR A 267 16.91 15.19 7.27
C TYR A 267 15.85 14.81 6.24
N PHE A 268 15.84 15.49 5.10
CA PHE A 268 14.98 15.14 3.97
C PHE A 268 15.80 14.27 3.02
N ASP A 269 15.38 13.03 2.79
CA ASP A 269 16.15 12.06 1.98
C ASP A 269 15.85 12.17 0.47
N PHE A 270 14.94 13.09 0.11
CA PHE A 270 14.48 13.36 -1.25
C PHE A 270 13.92 12.09 -1.92
N SER A 271 13.34 11.16 -1.15
CA SER A 271 12.71 9.97 -1.72
C SER A 271 11.37 10.35 -2.32
N ALA A 272 11.30 10.32 -3.65
CA ALA A 272 10.03 10.47 -4.36
C ALA A 272 9.02 9.39 -3.94
N THR A 273 9.49 8.19 -3.59
CA THR A 273 8.64 7.13 -3.03
C THR A 273 7.97 7.57 -1.74
N TYR A 274 8.71 8.09 -0.76
CA TYR A 274 8.12 8.51 0.53
C TYR A 274 7.24 9.75 0.41
N VAL A 275 7.61 10.71 -0.44
CA VAL A 275 6.73 11.83 -0.79
C VAL A 275 5.42 11.32 -1.40
N GLY A 276 5.48 10.37 -2.33
CA GLY A 276 4.30 9.74 -2.92
C GLY A 276 3.45 8.97 -1.90
N VAL A 277 4.06 8.18 -1.01
CA VAL A 277 3.37 7.48 0.08
C VAL A 277 2.67 8.49 1.00
N GLY A 278 3.35 9.59 1.35
CA GLY A 278 2.82 10.68 2.15
C GLY A 278 1.62 11.41 1.54
N MET A 279 1.50 11.41 0.21
CA MET A 279 0.33 11.94 -0.50
C MET A 279 -0.87 10.97 -0.49
N ILE A 280 -0.68 9.67 -0.28
CA ILE A 280 -1.79 8.69 -0.26
C ILE A 280 -2.24 8.41 1.17
N CYS A 281 -1.30 8.35 2.11
CA CYS A 281 -1.60 8.08 3.50
C CYS A 281 -2.41 9.23 4.13
N PRO A 282 -3.43 8.91 4.94
CA PRO A 282 -4.15 9.91 5.75
C PRO A 282 -3.19 10.79 6.56
N TYR A 283 -3.49 12.09 6.64
CA TYR A 283 -2.65 13.07 7.35
C TYR A 283 -2.35 12.66 8.80
N ILE A 284 -3.28 11.96 9.46
CA ILE A 284 -3.11 11.49 10.83
C ILE A 284 -1.96 10.49 10.97
N ILE A 285 -1.74 9.64 9.96
CA ILE A 285 -0.62 8.69 9.95
C ILE A 285 0.69 9.46 9.86
N ASN A 286 0.79 10.41 8.93
CA ASN A 286 2.02 11.17 8.72
C ASN A 286 2.36 12.06 9.93
N VAL A 287 1.36 12.71 10.54
CA VAL A 287 1.56 13.45 11.80
C VAL A 287 1.97 12.51 12.94
N SER A 288 1.37 11.33 13.04
CA SER A 288 1.76 10.33 14.05
C SER A 288 3.19 9.85 13.86
N LEU A 289 3.63 9.61 12.61
CA LEU A 289 5.01 9.28 12.28
C LEU A 289 5.95 10.43 12.67
N LEU A 290 5.59 11.68 12.41
CA LEU A 290 6.40 12.83 12.81
C LEU A 290 6.52 12.97 14.33
N VAL A 291 5.41 12.81 15.06
CA VAL A 291 5.41 12.81 16.53
C VAL A 291 6.28 11.67 17.07
N GLY A 292 6.16 10.47 16.50
CA GLY A 292 7.00 9.32 16.83
C GLY A 292 8.48 9.59 16.57
N ALA A 293 8.82 10.25 15.46
CA ALA A 293 10.19 10.63 15.12
C ALA A 293 10.76 11.64 16.14
N ILE A 294 10.01 12.69 16.47
CA ILE A 294 10.41 13.72 17.44
C ILE A 294 10.62 13.09 18.82
N LEU A 295 9.70 12.24 19.28
CA LEU A 295 9.82 11.57 20.57
C LEU A 295 11.02 10.64 20.62
N SER A 296 11.23 9.82 19.59
CA SER A 296 12.30 8.83 19.56
C SER A 296 13.67 9.44 19.33
N TRP A 297 13.94 9.93 18.13
CA TRP A 297 15.26 10.40 17.73
C TRP A 297 15.53 11.84 18.17
N GLY A 298 14.48 12.63 18.45
CA GLY A 298 14.62 14.00 18.92
C GLY A 298 14.85 14.11 20.43
N ILE A 299 14.22 13.23 21.22
CA ILE A 299 14.19 13.34 22.69
C ILE A 299 14.76 12.07 23.34
N MET A 300 14.16 10.91 23.13
CA MET A 300 14.46 9.69 23.89
C MET A 300 15.87 9.15 23.64
N TRP A 301 16.30 8.97 22.39
CA TRP A 301 17.61 8.40 22.09
C TRP A 301 18.76 9.31 22.54
N PRO A 302 18.74 10.63 22.29
CA PRO A 302 19.75 11.53 22.84
C PRO A 302 19.86 11.48 24.37
N LEU A 303 18.73 11.36 25.09
CA LEU A 303 18.71 11.26 26.54
C LEU A 303 19.26 9.90 27.04
N ILE A 304 18.90 8.80 26.39
CA ILE A 304 19.40 7.46 26.75
C ILE A 304 20.90 7.36 26.45
N LEU A 305 21.38 7.98 25.38
CA LEU A 305 22.81 8.07 25.04
C LEU A 305 23.64 8.71 26.15
N GLN A 306 23.10 9.73 26.86
CA GLN A 306 23.78 10.34 28.01
C GLN A 306 23.88 9.41 29.23
N LYS A 307 23.12 8.30 29.26
CA LYS A 307 23.13 7.30 30.33
C LYS A 307 23.96 6.05 29.98
N LYS A 308 24.79 6.13 28.93
CA LYS A 308 25.77 5.07 28.58
C LYS A 308 26.66 4.76 29.80
N GLY A 309 26.80 3.48 30.14
CA GLY A 309 27.53 2.99 31.32
C GLY A 309 26.65 2.73 32.55
N ASN A 310 25.49 3.39 32.67
CA ASN A 310 24.54 3.17 33.77
C ASN A 310 23.35 2.29 33.35
N TRP A 311 22.78 2.55 32.18
CA TRP A 311 21.61 1.80 31.67
C TRP A 311 22.00 0.65 30.73
N TYR A 312 23.14 0.79 30.04
CA TYR A 312 23.72 -0.26 29.21
C TYR A 312 25.24 -0.14 29.24
N SER A 313 25.96 -1.27 29.14
CA SER A 313 27.43 -1.28 29.23
C SER A 313 28.07 -0.38 28.18
N ALA A 314 29.15 0.30 28.57
CA ALA A 314 29.89 1.17 27.67
C ALA A 314 30.70 0.42 26.60
N GLU A 315 30.92 -0.88 26.82
CA GLU A 315 31.74 -1.76 25.99
C GLU A 315 31.02 -2.22 24.71
N TYR A 316 29.69 -2.26 24.70
CA TYR A 316 28.94 -2.68 23.52
C TYR A 316 28.88 -1.58 22.45
N SER A 317 28.96 -1.99 21.18
CA SER A 317 28.71 -1.11 20.04
C SER A 317 27.27 -0.60 20.06
N SER A 318 27.05 0.59 19.49
CA SER A 318 25.70 1.17 19.36
C SER A 318 24.73 0.32 18.52
N SER A 319 25.25 -0.61 17.72
CA SER A 319 24.50 -1.55 16.89
C SER A 319 24.14 -2.87 17.58
N SER A 320 24.73 -3.19 18.73
CA SER A 320 24.41 -4.41 19.47
C SER A 320 23.02 -4.35 20.10
N LEU A 321 22.29 -5.47 20.09
CA LEU A 321 21.01 -5.64 20.79
C LEU A 321 21.14 -5.44 22.30
N HIS A 322 22.32 -5.66 22.88
CA HIS A 322 22.59 -5.38 24.29
C HIS A 322 22.86 -3.90 24.58
N GLY A 323 22.98 -3.06 23.55
CA GLY A 323 23.18 -1.62 23.66
C GLY A 323 21.93 -0.81 23.33
N LEU A 324 22.13 0.37 22.74
CA LEU A 324 21.04 1.29 22.38
C LEU A 324 20.04 0.69 21.37
N GLN A 325 20.49 -0.23 20.51
CA GLN A 325 19.62 -0.88 19.52
C GLN A 325 18.55 -1.75 20.17
N GLY A 326 18.83 -2.40 21.29
CA GLY A 326 17.83 -3.15 22.07
C GLY A 326 16.68 -2.26 22.52
N TYR A 327 17.00 -1.11 23.13
CA TYR A 327 15.98 -0.14 23.56
C TYR A 327 15.11 0.35 22.39
N LYS A 328 15.71 0.63 21.24
CA LYS A 328 14.98 1.02 20.02
C LYS A 328 13.98 -0.03 19.59
N VAL A 329 14.44 -1.28 19.49
CA VAL A 329 13.64 -2.40 18.99
C VAL A 329 12.54 -2.78 19.98
N PHE A 330 12.86 -2.99 21.25
CA PHE A 330 11.88 -3.48 22.23
C PHE A 330 10.81 -2.44 22.59
N ILE A 331 11.15 -1.15 22.64
CA ILE A 331 10.14 -0.10 22.86
C ILE A 331 9.18 -0.02 21.66
N ALA A 332 9.70 -0.07 20.43
CA ALA A 332 8.86 -0.11 19.23
C ALA A 332 7.92 -1.33 19.22
N ILE A 333 8.46 -2.52 19.50
CA ILE A 333 7.68 -3.77 19.58
C ILE A 333 6.60 -3.67 20.67
N ALA A 334 6.94 -3.17 21.85
CA ALA A 334 5.99 -3.04 22.95
C ALA A 334 4.83 -2.09 22.61
N MET A 335 5.10 -0.98 21.91
CA MET A 335 4.05 -0.06 21.45
C MET A 335 3.15 -0.69 20.38
N ILE A 336 3.73 -1.40 19.40
CA ILE A 336 2.98 -2.10 18.35
C ILE A 336 2.11 -3.21 18.94
N LEU A 337 2.67 -4.04 19.83
CA LEU A 337 1.95 -5.13 20.50
C LEU A 337 0.88 -4.60 21.44
N GLY A 338 1.17 -3.54 22.20
CA GLY A 338 0.21 -2.92 23.11
C GLY A 338 -1.02 -2.37 22.38
N ASP A 339 -0.80 -1.61 21.31
CA ASP A 339 -1.88 -1.08 20.48
C ASP A 339 -2.64 -2.21 19.74
N GLY A 340 -1.90 -3.18 19.19
CA GLY A 340 -2.48 -4.37 18.55
C GLY A 340 -3.38 -5.18 19.48
N LEU A 341 -2.91 -5.44 20.72
CA LEU A 341 -3.66 -6.17 21.74
C LEU A 341 -4.90 -5.39 22.20
N TYR A 342 -4.77 -4.08 22.42
CA TYR A 342 -5.92 -3.23 22.78
C TYR A 342 -7.00 -3.25 21.70
N ASN A 343 -6.62 -3.06 20.44
CA ASN A 343 -7.56 -3.08 19.32
C ASN A 343 -8.19 -4.47 19.16
N PHE A 344 -7.41 -5.54 19.32
CA PHE A 344 -7.92 -6.91 19.31
C PHE A 344 -8.97 -7.14 20.41
N LEU A 345 -8.66 -6.82 21.67
CA LEU A 345 -9.58 -7.00 22.79
C LEU A 345 -10.84 -6.14 22.65
N LYS A 346 -10.70 -4.90 22.18
CA LYS A 346 -11.82 -3.99 21.93
C LYS A 346 -12.76 -4.51 20.84
N VAL A 347 -12.21 -4.94 19.70
CA VAL A 347 -12.99 -5.50 18.59
C VAL A 347 -13.66 -6.79 19.03
N LEU A 348 -12.91 -7.72 19.64
CA LEU A 348 -13.45 -8.96 20.17
C LEU A 348 -14.59 -8.71 21.17
N GLY A 349 -14.40 -7.78 22.11
CA GLY A 349 -15.43 -7.40 23.08
C GLY A 349 -16.69 -6.83 22.43
N ARG A 350 -16.54 -5.94 21.44
CA ARG A 350 -17.68 -5.41 20.67
C ARG A 350 -18.39 -6.48 19.86
N THR A 351 -17.65 -7.41 19.25
CA THR A 351 -18.23 -8.53 18.50
C THR A 351 -18.97 -9.49 19.40
N LEU A 352 -18.39 -9.86 20.55
CA LEU A 352 -19.05 -10.72 21.53
C LEU A 352 -20.30 -10.05 22.11
N PHE A 353 -20.24 -8.75 22.40
CA PHE A 353 -21.41 -7.99 22.87
C PHE A 353 -22.49 -7.88 21.79
N GLY A 354 -22.11 -7.61 20.54
CA GLY A 354 -23.03 -7.59 19.41
C GLY A 354 -23.70 -8.94 19.17
N LEU A 355 -22.93 -10.04 19.24
CA LEU A 355 -23.43 -11.40 19.12
C LEU A 355 -24.33 -11.77 20.31
N TYR A 356 -23.95 -11.38 21.53
CA TYR A 356 -24.75 -11.61 22.73
C TYR A 356 -26.10 -10.89 22.64
N ASN A 357 -26.11 -9.62 22.24
CA ASN A 357 -27.34 -8.88 22.00
C ASN A 357 -28.15 -9.51 20.86
N GLN A 358 -27.52 -9.93 19.76
CA GLN A 358 -28.21 -10.59 18.65
C GLN A 358 -28.83 -11.96 19.04
N LEU A 359 -28.17 -12.70 19.93
CA LEU A 359 -28.70 -13.97 20.47
C LEU A 359 -29.81 -13.73 21.50
N ARG A 360 -29.74 -12.62 22.24
CA ARG A 360 -30.75 -12.18 23.22
C ARG A 360 -31.99 -11.56 22.55
N ASP A 361 -31.78 -10.80 21.48
CA ASP A 361 -32.79 -10.10 20.67
C ASP A 361 -33.35 -10.96 19.55
N LYS A 362 -33.10 -12.28 19.56
CA LYS A 362 -33.81 -13.24 18.70
C LYS A 362 -35.33 -13.28 18.99
N ASN A 363 -35.82 -12.43 19.89
CA ASN A 363 -37.21 -12.16 20.15
C ASN A 363 -37.78 -10.86 19.56
N ASP A 364 -36.99 -9.93 19.01
CA ASP A 364 -37.55 -8.75 18.33
C ASP A 364 -36.65 -8.21 17.20
N ASN A 365 -37.23 -8.10 16.01
CA ASN A 365 -36.62 -7.44 14.86
C ASN A 365 -36.25 -5.98 15.20
N LEU A 366 -35.01 -5.52 14.91
CA LEU A 366 -34.66 -4.32 14.11
C LEU A 366 -33.22 -3.79 14.36
N VAL A 367 -32.45 -3.65 13.26
CA VAL A 367 -31.39 -2.66 12.92
C VAL A 367 -30.49 -2.08 14.03
N LEU A 368 -29.18 -2.34 13.93
CA LEU A 368 -28.12 -1.62 14.66
C LEU A 368 -28.02 -0.14 14.24
N PRO A 369 -27.99 0.83 15.18
CA PRO A 369 -27.63 2.22 14.88
C PRO A 369 -26.13 2.42 15.13
N VAL A 370 -25.35 2.60 14.06
CA VAL A 370 -24.03 3.24 14.17
C VAL A 370 -24.05 4.44 13.22
N GLY A 371 -24.57 5.54 13.73
CA GLY A 371 -24.69 6.82 13.07
C GLY A 371 -25.52 7.74 13.94
N SER A 372 -24.89 8.75 14.53
CA SER A 372 -25.55 9.73 15.37
C SER A 372 -26.43 10.67 14.53
N GLU A 373 -27.69 10.31 14.30
CA GLU A 373 -28.76 11.26 14.02
C GLU A 373 -30.04 10.83 14.73
N SER A 374 -30.43 11.60 15.73
CA SER A 374 -31.76 11.56 16.32
C SER A 374 -32.76 12.18 15.35
N THR A 375 -33.74 11.41 14.87
CA THR A 375 -35.21 11.66 14.96
C THR A 375 -35.98 10.83 13.91
N THR A 376 -37.05 10.15 14.36
CA THR A 376 -38.17 9.49 13.63
C THR A 376 -37.96 8.15 12.89
N PRO A 377 -38.85 7.14 13.09
CA PRO A 377 -38.81 5.85 12.42
C PRO A 377 -39.54 5.90 11.07
N SER A 378 -38.82 6.21 10.01
CA SER A 378 -39.18 5.79 8.65
C SER A 378 -38.14 4.80 8.18
N ALA A 379 -38.56 3.60 7.81
CA ALA A 379 -37.67 2.60 7.23
C ALA A 379 -36.89 3.26 6.07
N PRO A 380 -35.54 3.24 6.08
CA PRO A 380 -34.77 3.91 5.05
C PRO A 380 -35.10 3.22 3.72
N VAL A 381 -35.68 3.96 2.78
CA VAL A 381 -35.86 3.52 1.40
C VAL A 381 -34.47 3.11 0.89
N GLN A 382 -34.22 1.80 0.79
CA GLN A 382 -32.93 1.31 0.28
C GLN A 382 -32.73 1.89 -1.13
N SER A 383 -31.58 2.54 -1.32
CA SER A 383 -31.21 3.10 -2.63
C SER A 383 -31.24 2.01 -3.69
N TYR A 384 -31.69 2.34 -4.91
CA TYR A 384 -31.68 1.41 -6.06
C TYR A 384 -30.31 0.76 -6.26
N ASP A 385 -29.24 1.53 -6.07
CA ASP A 385 -27.86 1.04 -6.13
C ASP A 385 -27.60 -0.07 -5.11
N ASP A 386 -28.06 0.11 -3.87
CA ASP A 386 -27.84 -0.84 -2.78
C ASP A 386 -28.63 -2.13 -3.00
N GLN A 387 -29.87 -2.02 -3.50
CA GLN A 387 -30.68 -3.19 -3.84
C GLN A 387 -30.03 -4.01 -4.95
N ARG A 388 -29.61 -3.37 -6.05
CA ARG A 388 -29.00 -4.06 -7.18
C ARG A 388 -27.64 -4.65 -6.84
N ARG A 389 -26.81 -3.94 -6.07
CA ARG A 389 -25.52 -4.46 -5.55
C ARG A 389 -25.73 -5.67 -4.64
N THR A 390 -26.72 -5.62 -3.75
CA THR A 390 -27.05 -6.74 -2.86
C THR A 390 -27.53 -7.95 -3.65
N GLN A 391 -28.40 -7.76 -4.65
CA GLN A 391 -28.85 -8.85 -5.52
C GLN A 391 -27.69 -9.51 -6.28
N LEU A 392 -26.78 -8.71 -6.86
CA LEU A 392 -25.60 -9.23 -7.55
C LEU A 392 -24.64 -9.94 -6.60
N PHE A 393 -24.42 -9.39 -5.40
CA PHE A 393 -23.55 -9.97 -4.38
C PHE A 393 -24.07 -11.33 -3.90
N LEU A 394 -25.38 -11.48 -3.69
CA LEU A 394 -25.99 -12.73 -3.25
C LEU A 394 -26.10 -13.77 -4.37
N LYS A 395 -26.15 -13.35 -5.64
CA LYS A 395 -26.23 -14.24 -6.80
C LYS A 395 -25.02 -15.17 -6.94
N ASP A 396 -23.81 -14.64 -6.72
CA ASP A 396 -22.54 -15.36 -6.88
C ASP A 396 -21.94 -15.82 -5.54
N GLN A 397 -22.79 -16.21 -4.57
CA GLN A 397 -22.33 -16.61 -3.24
C GLN A 397 -21.66 -18.00 -3.25
N ILE A 398 -20.47 -18.08 -2.64
CA ILE A 398 -19.79 -19.35 -2.38
C ILE A 398 -20.47 -20.04 -1.17
N PRO A 399 -20.90 -21.31 -1.28
CA PRO A 399 -21.50 -22.03 -0.16
C PRO A 399 -20.57 -22.08 1.06
N THR A 400 -21.12 -21.83 2.25
CA THR A 400 -20.34 -21.84 3.51
C THR A 400 -19.72 -23.21 3.79
N TRP A 401 -20.43 -24.30 3.47
CA TRP A 401 -19.88 -25.66 3.56
C TRP A 401 -18.60 -25.83 2.73
N PHE A 402 -18.58 -25.32 1.49
CA PHE A 402 -17.39 -25.38 0.64
C PHE A 402 -16.23 -24.62 1.28
N ALA A 403 -16.51 -23.49 1.92
CA ALA A 403 -15.48 -22.73 2.61
C ALA A 403 -14.91 -23.47 3.83
N VAL A 404 -15.78 -24.06 4.65
CA VAL A 404 -15.38 -24.82 5.85
C VAL A 404 -14.58 -26.07 5.46
N VAL A 405 -15.06 -26.84 4.48
CA VAL A 405 -14.34 -28.02 3.97
C VAL A 405 -13.00 -27.63 3.37
N GLY A 406 -12.95 -26.59 2.54
CA GLY A 406 -11.71 -26.08 1.96
C GLY A 406 -10.70 -25.67 3.03
N TYR A 407 -11.16 -24.97 4.07
CA TYR A 407 -10.34 -24.59 5.22
C TYR A 407 -9.77 -25.81 5.95
N VAL A 408 -10.63 -26.76 6.34
CA VAL A 408 -10.21 -27.97 7.06
C VAL A 408 -9.24 -28.81 6.22
N THR A 409 -9.51 -28.97 4.93
CA THR A 409 -8.67 -29.78 4.03
C THR A 409 -7.27 -29.17 3.90
N ILE A 410 -7.18 -27.86 3.67
CA ILE A 410 -5.89 -27.16 3.56
C ILE A 410 -5.16 -27.14 4.91
N ALA A 411 -5.88 -26.96 6.02
CA ALA A 411 -5.29 -27.02 7.35
C ALA A 411 -4.68 -28.40 7.64
N ILE A 412 -5.33 -29.50 7.25
CA ILE A 412 -4.79 -30.86 7.38
C ILE A 412 -3.54 -31.03 6.52
N ILE A 413 -3.60 -30.66 5.23
CA ILE A 413 -2.47 -30.75 4.31
C ILE A 413 -1.28 -29.94 4.86
N SER A 414 -1.54 -28.72 5.30
CA SER A 414 -0.50 -27.85 5.84
C SER A 414 0.10 -28.38 7.14
N THR A 415 -0.72 -28.93 8.04
CA THR A 415 -0.25 -29.57 9.29
C THR A 415 0.64 -30.79 9.02
N ALA A 416 0.39 -31.53 7.94
CA ALA A 416 1.22 -32.66 7.53
C ALA A 416 2.52 -32.21 6.83
N VAL A 417 2.44 -31.22 5.94
CA VAL A 417 3.55 -30.82 5.06
C VAL A 417 4.55 -29.87 5.74
N LEU A 418 4.09 -28.92 6.56
CA LEU A 418 4.98 -27.94 7.23
C LEU A 418 6.07 -28.58 8.11
N PRO A 419 5.81 -29.63 8.91
CA PRO A 419 6.85 -30.32 9.67
C PRO A 419 7.92 -31.00 8.79
N HIS A 420 7.58 -31.37 7.55
CA HIS A 420 8.56 -31.88 6.59
C HIS A 420 9.37 -30.76 5.94
N ILE A 421 8.74 -29.60 5.72
CA ILE A 421 9.41 -28.40 5.20
C ILE A 421 10.37 -27.81 6.25
N PHE A 422 9.95 -27.81 7.52
CA PHE A 422 10.68 -27.32 8.67
C PHE A 422 10.63 -28.33 9.82
N HIS A 423 11.67 -29.17 9.94
CA HIS A 423 11.75 -30.20 10.99
C HIS A 423 11.56 -29.70 12.44
N PRO A 424 11.98 -28.48 12.81
CA PRO A 424 11.72 -27.95 14.16
C PRO A 424 10.23 -27.66 14.44
N LEU A 425 9.41 -27.46 13.40
CA LEU A 425 7.98 -27.16 13.52
C LEU A 425 7.20 -28.45 13.78
N ARG A 426 6.80 -28.63 15.04
CA ARG A 426 5.93 -29.74 15.44
C ARG A 426 4.48 -29.49 15.00
N TRP A 427 3.81 -30.55 14.56
CA TRP A 427 2.44 -30.51 14.00
C TRP A 427 1.43 -29.80 14.92
N TYR A 428 1.53 -29.98 16.24
CA TYR A 428 0.59 -29.42 17.19
C TYR A 428 0.67 -27.89 17.29
N TYR A 429 1.84 -27.27 17.03
CA TYR A 429 1.95 -25.80 16.98
C TYR A 429 1.12 -25.25 15.81
N ILE A 430 1.14 -25.93 14.67
CA ILE A 430 0.41 -25.54 13.46
C ILE A 430 -1.09 -25.67 13.69
N VAL A 431 -1.54 -26.75 14.32
CA VAL A 431 -2.95 -26.94 14.68
C VAL A 431 -3.45 -25.81 15.58
N VAL A 432 -2.69 -25.47 16.62
CA VAL A 432 -3.06 -24.36 17.52
C VAL A 432 -3.17 -23.05 16.74
N ILE A 433 -2.20 -22.73 15.89
CA ILE A 433 -2.23 -21.52 15.05
C ILE A 433 -3.48 -21.49 14.16
N TYR A 434 -3.85 -22.62 13.54
CA TYR A 434 -5.04 -22.70 12.69
C TYR A 434 -6.36 -22.67 13.45
N ILE A 435 -6.39 -23.01 14.74
CA ILE A 435 -7.59 -22.77 15.57
C ILE A 435 -7.78 -21.25 15.82
N PHE A 436 -6.69 -20.52 16.06
CA PHE A 436 -6.75 -19.07 16.32
C PHE A 436 -6.84 -18.21 15.06
N ALA A 437 -6.35 -18.71 13.91
CA ALA A 437 -6.26 -17.94 12.67
C ALA A 437 -7.59 -17.34 12.19
N PRO A 438 -8.76 -18.02 12.23
CA PRO A 438 -10.03 -17.43 11.81
C PRO A 438 -10.46 -16.24 12.67
N VAL A 439 -10.18 -16.29 13.98
CA VAL A 439 -10.49 -15.17 14.90
C VAL A 439 -9.63 -13.96 14.55
N LEU A 440 -8.33 -14.18 14.32
CA LEU A 440 -7.42 -13.12 13.89
C LEU A 440 -7.79 -12.57 12.51
N ALA A 441 -8.16 -13.44 11.57
CA ALA A 441 -8.63 -13.04 10.24
C ALA A 441 -9.90 -12.19 10.33
N PHE A 442 -10.85 -12.55 11.20
CA PHE A 442 -12.03 -11.74 11.46
C PHE A 442 -11.67 -10.37 12.02
N CYS A 443 -10.85 -10.30 13.07
CA CYS A 443 -10.43 -9.03 13.67
C CYS A 443 -9.70 -8.15 12.66
N ASN A 444 -8.80 -8.73 11.86
CA ASN A 444 -8.07 -8.01 10.82
C ASN A 444 -9.01 -7.47 9.73
N ALA A 445 -9.89 -8.32 9.18
CA ALA A 445 -10.81 -7.92 8.12
C ALA A 445 -11.87 -6.91 8.60
N TYR A 446 -12.32 -7.02 9.85
CA TYR A 446 -13.20 -6.04 10.49
C TYR A 446 -12.48 -4.70 10.73
N GLY A 447 -11.24 -4.74 11.24
CA GLY A 447 -10.39 -3.58 11.44
C GLY A 447 -10.13 -2.83 10.14
N CYS A 448 -9.67 -3.54 9.10
CA CYS A 448 -9.49 -2.99 7.76
C CYS A 448 -10.80 -2.42 7.19
N GLY A 449 -11.94 -3.09 7.41
CA GLY A 449 -13.24 -2.61 6.95
C GLY A 449 -13.71 -1.31 7.59
N LEU A 450 -13.31 -1.06 8.84
CA LEU A 450 -13.61 0.19 9.54
C LEU A 450 -12.62 1.32 9.23
N THR A 451 -11.34 1.00 9.08
CA THR A 451 -10.29 2.01 9.20
C THR A 451 -9.37 2.11 7.99
N ASP A 452 -9.26 1.06 7.17
CA ASP A 452 -8.22 0.82 6.15
C ASP A 452 -6.78 0.95 6.70
N TRP A 453 -6.42 2.08 7.30
CA TRP A 453 -5.20 2.40 8.06
C TRP A 453 -5.39 3.51 9.13
N SER A 454 -6.61 4.04 9.30
CA SER A 454 -6.90 5.25 10.07
C SER A 454 -7.99 5.02 11.11
N LEU A 455 -7.64 5.12 12.40
CA LEU A 455 -8.60 5.08 13.51
C LEU A 455 -9.59 6.26 13.50
N ALA A 456 -9.45 7.21 12.58
CA ALA A 456 -10.31 8.38 12.50
C ALA A 456 -11.80 8.02 12.34
N ASP A 457 -12.09 6.93 11.65
CA ASP A 457 -13.45 6.48 11.38
C ASP A 457 -14.12 5.86 12.62
N VAL A 458 -13.34 5.48 13.65
CA VAL A 458 -13.84 4.79 14.86
C VAL A 458 -14.09 5.74 16.04
N VAL A 459 -13.40 6.88 16.10
CA VAL A 459 -13.47 7.83 17.24
C VAL A 459 -14.35 9.06 16.93
N GLY A 460 -14.85 9.16 15.69
CA GLY A 460 -15.69 10.26 15.22
C GLY A 460 -14.89 11.48 14.78
N PRO A 461 -15.36 12.23 13.77
CA PRO A 461 -14.54 13.17 12.98
C PRO A 461 -13.92 14.32 13.78
N ARG A 462 -14.49 14.67 14.95
CA ARG A 462 -14.01 15.77 15.79
C ARG A 462 -12.78 15.41 16.63
N TRP A 463 -12.74 14.22 17.22
CA TRP A 463 -11.66 13.80 18.12
C TRP A 463 -10.60 12.93 17.40
N ALA A 464 -11.03 12.20 16.38
CA ALA A 464 -10.21 11.43 15.46
C ALA A 464 -8.99 12.17 14.90
N ARG A 465 -9.14 13.47 14.63
CA ARG A 465 -8.09 14.31 14.02
C ARG A 465 -6.92 14.58 14.97
N PHE A 466 -7.08 14.37 16.27
CA PHE A 466 -6.11 14.78 17.30
C PHE A 466 -5.42 13.63 18.03
N ILE A 467 -5.86 12.38 17.84
CA ILE A 467 -5.28 11.23 18.54
C ILE A 467 -4.23 10.58 17.64
N PRO A 468 -2.93 10.69 17.97
CA PRO A 468 -1.89 10.03 17.19
C PRO A 468 -1.99 8.50 17.36
N LEU A 469 -1.64 7.79 16.30
CA LEU A 469 -1.71 6.33 16.23
C LEU A 469 -0.43 5.73 16.83
N PRO A 470 -0.48 5.01 17.96
CA PRO A 470 0.72 4.46 18.60
C PRO A 470 1.49 3.52 17.67
N MET A 471 0.80 2.72 16.85
CA MET A 471 1.43 1.87 15.84
C MET A 471 2.25 2.67 14.82
N ALA A 472 1.71 3.80 14.32
CA ALA A 472 2.46 4.65 13.41
C ALA A 472 3.63 5.34 14.13
N MET A 473 3.43 5.83 15.36
CA MET A 473 4.49 6.42 16.17
C MET A 473 5.66 5.48 16.45
N ALA A 474 5.42 4.16 16.48
CA ALA A 474 6.44 3.15 16.75
C ALA A 474 7.46 2.96 15.62
N ILE A 475 7.08 3.24 14.38
CA ILE A 475 7.93 2.94 13.23
C ILE A 475 9.21 3.80 13.20
N PRO A 476 9.13 5.13 13.45
CA PRO A 476 10.31 5.98 13.58
C PRO A 476 11.27 5.56 14.69
N PHE A 477 10.79 4.91 15.76
CA PHE A 477 11.67 4.46 16.86
C PHE A 477 12.76 3.51 16.36
N TYR A 478 12.45 2.72 15.32
CA TYR A 478 13.38 1.80 14.69
C TYR A 478 14.12 2.43 13.51
N LEU A 479 13.41 3.05 12.57
CA LEU A 479 13.98 3.44 11.27
C LEU A 479 14.74 4.78 11.29
N GLY A 480 14.23 5.80 11.98
CA GLY A 480 14.75 7.17 11.87
C GLY A 480 13.65 8.23 11.68
N GLY A 481 14.02 9.51 11.77
CA GLY A 481 13.08 10.61 11.52
C GLY A 481 12.94 11.02 10.05
N TYR A 482 13.91 10.66 9.20
CA TYR A 482 14.01 11.13 7.82
C TYR A 482 12.78 10.76 6.97
N PHE A 483 12.37 9.49 6.95
CA PHE A 483 11.24 9.05 6.13
C PHE A 483 9.91 9.68 6.59
N ALA A 484 9.75 9.95 7.89
CA ALA A 484 8.57 10.62 8.43
C ALA A 484 8.48 12.07 7.93
N ILE A 485 9.62 12.76 7.79
CA ILE A 485 9.69 14.10 7.20
C ILE A 485 9.27 14.04 5.73
N ASP A 486 9.82 13.12 4.94
CA ASP A 486 9.47 12.96 3.52
C ASP A 486 7.98 12.68 3.31
N MET A 487 7.39 11.81 4.13
CA MET A 487 5.95 11.54 4.11
C MET A 487 5.12 12.78 4.51
N CYS A 488 5.57 13.56 5.50
CA CYS A 488 4.93 14.83 5.86
C CYS A 488 4.99 15.86 4.74
N VAL A 489 6.09 15.94 3.99
CA VAL A 489 6.21 16.81 2.80
C VAL A 489 5.19 16.40 1.74
N GLY A 490 5.03 15.10 1.48
CA GLY A 490 3.99 14.58 0.59
C GLY A 490 2.58 15.01 0.99
N SER A 491 2.23 14.85 2.26
CA SER A 491 0.95 15.33 2.80
C SER A 491 0.77 16.84 2.69
N LEU A 492 1.83 17.62 2.94
CA LEU A 492 1.78 19.08 2.81
C LEU A 492 1.51 19.50 1.36
N ILE A 493 2.17 18.84 0.40
CA ILE A 493 1.94 19.08 -1.04
C ILE A 493 0.47 18.84 -1.39
N LEU A 494 -0.10 17.71 -0.95
CA LEU A 494 -1.50 17.40 -1.22
C LEU A 494 -2.43 18.39 -0.52
N PHE A 495 -2.18 18.72 0.75
CA PHE A 495 -2.98 19.65 1.52
C PHE A 495 -3.02 21.05 0.89
N VAL A 496 -1.88 21.56 0.44
CA VAL A 496 -1.81 22.84 -0.27
C VAL A 496 -2.56 22.74 -1.59
N TRP A 497 -2.43 21.63 -2.32
CA TRP A 497 -3.15 21.43 -3.57
C TRP A 497 -4.67 21.36 -3.35
N GLU A 498 -5.15 20.68 -2.31
CA GLU A 498 -6.57 20.65 -1.93
C GLU A 498 -7.10 22.05 -1.59
N LYS A 499 -6.30 22.87 -0.91
CA LYS A 499 -6.64 24.25 -0.59
C LYS A 499 -6.73 25.15 -1.81
N LEU A 500 -5.89 24.92 -2.82
CA LEU A 500 -5.90 25.69 -4.07
C LEU A 500 -7.00 25.22 -5.03
N ASN A 501 -7.15 23.91 -5.21
CA ASN A 501 -8.16 23.31 -6.09
C ASN A 501 -8.49 21.87 -5.64
N LYS A 502 -9.51 21.77 -4.79
CA LYS A 502 -9.99 20.50 -4.23
C LYS A 502 -10.37 19.47 -5.30
N ALA A 503 -11.19 19.87 -6.28
CA ALA A 503 -11.66 18.95 -7.33
C ALA A 503 -10.50 18.34 -8.13
N LYS A 504 -9.46 19.13 -8.43
CA LYS A 504 -8.28 18.65 -9.15
C LYS A 504 -7.38 17.78 -8.27
N ALA A 505 -7.21 18.13 -6.99
CA ALA A 505 -6.44 17.34 -6.03
C ALA A 505 -7.06 15.95 -5.82
N ASP A 506 -8.38 15.89 -5.60
CA ASP A 506 -9.11 14.63 -5.43
C ASP A 506 -9.03 13.74 -6.69
N ALA A 507 -9.11 14.37 -7.87
CA ALA A 507 -9.04 13.64 -9.14
C ALA A 507 -7.62 13.17 -9.51
N PHE A 508 -6.58 13.95 -9.27
CA PHE A 508 -5.22 13.64 -9.76
C PHE A 508 -4.24 13.21 -8.67
N GLY A 509 -4.50 13.51 -7.40
CA GLY A 509 -3.63 13.20 -6.26
C GLY A 509 -3.17 11.74 -6.23
N PRO A 510 -4.10 10.75 -6.25
CA PRO A 510 -3.72 9.34 -6.28
C PRO A 510 -2.87 8.95 -7.49
N ALA A 511 -3.12 9.54 -8.67
CA ALA A 511 -2.37 9.25 -9.88
C ALA A 511 -0.95 9.84 -9.85
N VAL A 512 -0.80 11.07 -9.32
CA VAL A 512 0.51 11.72 -9.12
C VAL A 512 1.34 10.94 -8.11
N ALA A 513 0.75 10.63 -6.95
CA ALA A 513 1.40 9.88 -5.91
C ALA A 513 1.82 8.47 -6.37
N SER A 514 0.94 7.77 -7.09
CA SER A 514 1.28 6.48 -7.71
C SER A 514 2.43 6.61 -8.71
N GLY A 515 2.47 7.68 -9.49
CA GLY A 515 3.56 7.97 -10.42
C GLY A 515 4.91 8.11 -9.70
N LEU A 516 4.94 8.86 -8.59
CA LEU A 516 6.14 9.02 -7.76
C LEU A 516 6.60 7.68 -7.15
N ILE A 517 5.67 6.92 -6.55
CA ILE A 517 5.98 5.60 -5.94
C ILE A 517 6.50 4.62 -7.00
N CYS A 518 5.80 4.52 -8.14
CA CYS A 518 6.16 3.57 -9.18
C CYS A 518 7.47 3.96 -9.86
N GLY A 519 7.69 5.23 -10.20
CA GLY A 519 8.87 5.65 -10.94
C GLY A 519 10.17 5.38 -10.18
N ASP A 520 10.26 5.83 -8.93
CA ASP A 520 11.43 5.54 -8.08
C ASP A 520 11.46 4.07 -7.61
N GLY A 521 10.30 3.43 -7.43
CA GLY A 521 10.20 2.00 -7.12
C GLY A 521 10.65 1.07 -8.27
N ILE A 522 10.56 1.51 -9.52
CA ILE A 522 11.01 0.73 -10.69
C ILE A 522 12.47 1.01 -11.00
N TRP A 523 12.97 2.20 -10.70
CA TRP A 523 14.40 2.51 -10.83
C TRP A 523 15.30 1.54 -10.04
N THR A 524 14.80 0.98 -8.94
CA THR A 524 15.57 -0.01 -8.18
C THR A 524 15.86 -1.30 -8.92
N LEU A 525 15.07 -1.65 -9.95
CA LEU A 525 15.34 -2.83 -10.76
C LEU A 525 16.62 -2.64 -11.61
N PRO A 526 16.74 -1.61 -12.47
CA PRO A 526 18.00 -1.30 -13.14
C PRO A 526 19.17 -1.14 -12.19
N SER A 527 19.02 -0.42 -11.07
CA SER A 527 20.14 -0.22 -10.14
C SER A 527 20.60 -1.51 -9.48
N SER A 528 19.68 -2.44 -9.18
CA SER A 528 20.03 -3.77 -8.66
C SER A 528 20.74 -4.61 -9.71
N ILE A 529 20.32 -4.55 -10.98
CA ILE A 529 21.00 -5.24 -12.09
C ILE A 529 22.42 -4.67 -12.28
N LEU A 530 22.59 -3.35 -12.22
CA LEU A 530 23.90 -2.70 -12.28
C LEU A 530 24.81 -3.12 -11.12
N ALA A 531 24.26 -3.17 -9.90
CA ALA A 531 24.99 -3.65 -8.73
C ALA A 531 25.43 -5.13 -8.89
N LEU A 532 24.56 -6.00 -9.42
CA LEU A 532 24.90 -7.39 -9.72
C LEU A 532 25.97 -7.52 -10.81
N ALA A 533 26.01 -6.58 -11.76
CA ALA A 533 27.06 -6.49 -12.78
C ALA A 533 28.37 -5.87 -12.25
N GLY A 534 28.45 -5.53 -10.96
CA GLY A 534 29.63 -4.90 -10.35
C GLY A 534 29.81 -3.43 -10.72
N VAL A 535 28.78 -2.78 -11.28
CA VAL A 535 28.83 -1.36 -11.64
C VAL A 535 28.48 -0.52 -10.41
N ASN A 536 29.51 0.13 -9.85
CA ASN A 536 29.33 1.10 -8.79
C ASN A 536 28.91 2.46 -9.34
N PRO A 537 28.18 3.27 -8.57
CA PRO A 537 27.95 4.66 -8.94
C PRO A 537 29.27 5.42 -9.12
N PRO A 538 29.32 6.42 -10.00
CA PRO A 538 30.57 7.09 -10.33
C PRO A 538 31.01 8.15 -9.33
N ILE A 539 30.08 8.79 -8.60
CA ILE A 539 30.39 9.91 -7.71
C ILE A 539 29.90 9.59 -6.30
N CYS A 540 30.71 9.88 -5.28
CA CYS A 540 30.25 9.96 -3.90
C CYS A 540 30.22 11.43 -3.47
N MET A 541 29.03 11.98 -3.24
CA MET A 541 28.87 13.34 -2.72
C MET A 541 28.69 13.29 -1.20
N LYS A 542 29.67 13.79 -0.42
CA LYS A 542 29.58 13.88 1.05
C LYS A 542 29.39 15.32 1.50
N PHE A 543 28.61 15.49 2.57
CA PHE A 543 28.34 16.78 3.20
C PHE A 543 29.06 16.87 4.54
N LEU A 544 30.14 17.66 4.57
CA LEU A 544 31.00 17.81 5.74
C LEU A 544 30.83 19.18 6.39
N SER A 545 31.26 19.29 7.65
CA SER A 545 31.39 20.61 8.28
C SER A 545 32.45 21.43 7.58
N ARG A 546 32.30 22.76 7.59
CA ARG A 546 33.25 23.68 6.94
C ARG A 546 34.70 23.44 7.37
N GLY A 547 34.93 23.16 8.66
CA GLY A 547 36.25 22.87 9.19
C GLY A 547 36.82 21.52 8.73
N ALA A 548 35.98 20.49 8.59
CA ALA A 548 36.40 19.21 8.03
C ALA A 548 36.68 19.34 6.52
N ASN A 549 35.85 20.08 5.79
CA ASN A 549 36.05 20.33 4.37
C ASN A 549 37.38 21.06 4.11
N ALA A 550 37.68 22.11 4.88
CA ALA A 550 38.95 22.83 4.76
C ALA A 550 40.18 21.94 5.05
N ARG A 551 40.06 20.92 5.92
CA ARG A 551 41.13 19.94 6.16
C ARG A 551 41.28 18.97 4.99
N VAL A 552 40.16 18.51 4.42
CA VAL A 552 40.15 17.65 3.24
C VAL A 552 40.72 18.38 2.03
N ASP A 553 40.31 19.62 1.79
CA ASP A 553 40.85 20.46 0.72
C ASP A 553 42.36 20.67 0.86
N LYS A 554 42.85 20.86 2.10
CA LYS A 554 44.28 20.96 2.39
C LYS A 554 45.03 19.66 2.14
N LEU A 555 44.41 18.50 2.38
CA LEU A 555 44.96 17.16 2.13
C LEU A 555 44.97 16.79 0.64
N LEU A 556 43.98 17.26 -0.13
CA LEU A 556 43.87 17.00 -1.57
C LEU A 556 44.69 17.98 -2.41
N GLY A 557 44.95 19.18 -1.87
CA GLY A 557 45.82 20.19 -2.48
C GLY A 557 47.30 20.09 -2.11
N SER A 558 47.68 19.12 -1.26
CA SER A 558 49.06 18.72 -0.95
C SER A 558 49.39 17.42 -1.66
#